data_AF-A0A257Y0H7-F1
#
_entry.id   AF-A0A257Y0H7-F1
#
_cell.length_a   1.000
_cell.length_b   1.000
_cell.length_c   1.000
_cell.angle_alpha   90.00
_cell.angle_beta   90.00
_cell.angle_gamma   90.00
#
_symmetry.space_group_name_H-M   'P 1'
#
loop_
_entity.id
_entity.type
_entity.pdbx_description
1 polymer ?
#
loop_
_entity_poly.entity_id
_entity_poly.type
_entity_poly.pdbx_seq_one_letter_code
_entity_poly.pdbx_strand_id
1 'polypeptide(L)'
;MVCVSACVNSAPAQLAGIHVQRMGSSPYFLQAAQATLERSRAQCSLLQSVCAMMPAGASAKDRAACIPVANGFSLRGNLADVGRQVTDEYFATGMGMATRKTRKTVLKVHSVCNIEVAEQNSTNIWHYTSQGYTQFESKDLPNQKRSWTRSQHKRVATGTSRLLDGVLPLTSRSTVSPPSGFQTHAKHKCALRSISGPWSGTLCLKATATPFPGHLTLAGKIVAGKTVMLEDAATEVAEGIRVPDAMFYPPADEIAEARSTRTPATNATQKWCLKQKQKTGVNPCENDSDDDQDQ
;
A
#
# COMPACT_ATOMS: atom_id res chain seq x y z
N MET A 1 44.60 -31.43 20.40
CA MET A 1 44.06 -31.35 19.02
C MET A 1 42.91 -30.36 19.07
N VAL A 2 43.16 -29.11 18.68
CA VAL A 2 42.18 -28.02 18.79
C VAL A 2 41.49 -27.89 17.43
N CYS A 3 40.23 -28.31 17.34
CA CYS A 3 39.38 -28.02 16.18
C CYS A 3 39.02 -26.54 16.20
N VAL A 4 39.73 -25.74 15.40
CA VAL A 4 39.31 -24.38 15.07
C VAL A 4 38.16 -24.51 14.08
N SER A 5 36.92 -24.41 14.56
CA SER A 5 35.76 -24.22 13.70
C SER A 5 35.90 -22.88 12.99
N ALA A 6 36.30 -22.93 11.72
CA ALA A 6 36.21 -21.78 10.84
C ALA A 6 34.72 -21.47 10.62
N CYS A 7 34.23 -20.42 11.27
CA CYS A 7 33.03 -19.73 10.82
C CYS A 7 33.32 -19.17 9.43
N VAL A 8 32.92 -19.91 8.39
CA VAL A 8 32.90 -19.40 7.03
C VAL A 8 31.81 -18.33 7.01
N ASN A 9 32.20 -17.07 7.17
CA ASN A 9 31.38 -15.92 6.77
C ASN A 9 31.27 -15.98 5.25
N SER A 10 30.36 -16.82 4.75
CA SER A 10 29.97 -16.78 3.35
C SER A 10 29.38 -15.39 3.10
N ALA A 11 30.03 -14.61 2.23
CA ALA A 11 29.45 -13.38 1.74
C ALA A 11 28.01 -13.66 1.25
N PRO A 12 27.04 -12.78 1.53
CA PRO A 12 25.64 -13.01 1.15
C PRO A 12 25.56 -13.32 -0.34
N ALA A 13 24.74 -14.31 -0.72
CA ALA A 13 24.63 -14.71 -2.11
C ALA A 13 24.13 -13.52 -2.94
N GLN A 14 24.87 -13.20 -4.01
CA GLN A 14 24.54 -12.07 -4.87
C GLN A 14 23.86 -12.57 -6.13
N LEU A 15 22.72 -11.98 -6.46
CA LEU A 15 21.91 -12.31 -7.64
C LEU A 15 22.12 -11.24 -8.70
N ALA A 16 22.11 -11.63 -9.97
CA ALA A 16 22.01 -10.67 -11.07
C ALA A 16 20.62 -10.02 -11.04
N GLY A 17 20.59 -8.70 -11.16
CA GLY A 17 19.35 -7.96 -11.02
C GLY A 17 19.31 -6.62 -11.71
N ILE A 18 18.18 -5.95 -11.50
CA ILE A 18 17.90 -4.60 -11.98
C ILE A 18 17.46 -3.79 -10.76
N HIS A 19 17.95 -2.55 -10.64
CA HIS A 19 17.44 -1.56 -9.70
C HIS A 19 16.79 -0.40 -10.46
N VAL A 20 15.65 0.07 -9.94
CA VAL A 20 14.97 1.27 -10.39
C VAL A 20 14.65 2.12 -9.18
N GLN A 21 15.19 3.34 -9.15
CA GLN A 21 14.78 4.35 -8.18
C GLN A 21 13.77 5.29 -8.81
N ARG A 22 12.72 5.62 -8.07
CA ARG A 22 11.66 6.53 -8.49
C ARG A 22 11.43 7.62 -7.46
N MET A 23 11.03 8.78 -7.97
CA MET A 23 10.42 9.82 -7.18
C MET A 23 9.01 10.07 -7.71
N GLY A 24 8.08 10.30 -6.79
CA GLY A 24 6.71 10.56 -7.14
C GLY A 24 5.97 11.40 -6.11
N SER A 25 4.76 11.77 -6.47
CA SER A 25 3.85 12.50 -5.60
C SER A 25 2.41 12.04 -5.81
N SER A 26 1.61 12.25 -4.79
CA SER A 26 0.17 11.99 -4.83
C SER A 26 -0.58 13.28 -4.47
N PRO A 27 -1.06 14.03 -5.48
CA PRO A 27 -1.89 15.21 -5.26
C PRO A 27 -3.14 14.89 -4.43
N TYR A 28 -3.71 13.69 -4.62
CA TYR A 28 -4.83 13.19 -3.82
C TYR A 28 -4.54 13.20 -2.31
N PHE A 29 -3.39 12.65 -1.88
CA PHE A 29 -3.07 12.61 -0.45
C PHE A 29 -2.79 14.00 0.13
N LEU A 30 -2.19 14.91 -0.65
CA LEU A 30 -2.00 16.29 -0.22
C LEU A 30 -3.34 17.01 -0.01
N GLN A 31 -4.27 16.90 -0.95
CA GLN A 31 -5.60 17.49 -0.85
C GLN A 31 -6.40 16.89 0.32
N ALA A 32 -6.34 15.57 0.49
CA ALA A 32 -7.00 14.90 1.61
C ALA A 32 -6.41 15.35 2.96
N ALA A 33 -5.09 15.59 3.03
CA ALA A 33 -4.44 16.09 4.22
C ALA A 33 -4.81 17.54 4.53
N GLN A 34 -4.90 18.42 3.53
CA GLN A 34 -5.40 19.79 3.69
C GLN A 34 -6.82 19.80 4.27
N ALA A 35 -7.74 19.05 3.68
CA ALA A 35 -9.11 18.94 4.16
C ALA A 35 -9.19 18.37 5.59
N THR A 36 -8.31 17.42 5.92
CA THR A 36 -8.24 16.86 7.28
C THR A 36 -7.76 17.91 8.28
N LEU A 37 -6.72 18.66 7.95
CA LEU A 37 -6.18 19.72 8.81
C LEU A 37 -7.19 20.83 9.09
N GLU A 38 -7.92 21.28 8.08
CA GLU A 38 -8.97 22.29 8.23
C GLU A 38 -10.05 21.82 9.21
N ARG A 39 -10.55 20.58 9.04
CA ARG A 39 -11.53 19.99 9.95
C ARG A 39 -10.99 19.84 11.37
N SER A 40 -9.78 19.32 11.52
CA SER A 40 -9.16 19.12 12.83
C SER A 40 -8.88 20.45 13.55
N ARG A 41 -8.47 21.50 12.83
CA ARG A 41 -8.31 22.83 13.40
C ARG A 41 -9.63 23.40 13.91
N ALA A 42 -10.70 23.29 13.12
CA ALA A 42 -12.04 23.74 13.54
C ALA A 42 -12.55 22.95 14.75
N GLN A 43 -12.43 21.62 14.73
CA GLN A 43 -12.83 20.75 15.84
C GLN A 43 -12.01 21.02 17.11
N CYS A 44 -10.69 21.21 16.98
CA CYS A 44 -9.83 21.54 18.10
C CYS A 44 -10.22 22.86 18.75
N SER A 45 -10.50 23.89 17.95
CA SER A 45 -10.98 25.19 18.45
C SER A 45 -12.31 25.05 19.21
N LEU A 46 -13.24 24.23 18.72
CA LEU A 46 -14.50 23.97 19.41
C LEU A 46 -14.27 23.27 20.77
N LEU A 47 -13.44 22.22 20.78
CA LEU A 47 -13.10 21.50 22.01
C LEU A 47 -12.39 22.40 23.02
N GLN A 48 -11.49 23.28 22.56
CA GLN A 48 -10.82 24.25 23.41
C GLN A 48 -11.83 25.20 24.08
N SER A 49 -12.81 25.70 23.34
CA SER A 49 -13.90 26.53 23.90
C SER A 49 -14.73 25.77 24.93
N VAL A 50 -15.09 24.52 24.66
CA VAL A 50 -15.84 23.67 25.60
C VAL A 50 -15.03 23.44 26.89
N CYS A 51 -13.73 23.15 26.76
CA CYS A 51 -12.83 22.96 27.89
C CYS A 51 -12.61 24.24 28.71
N ALA A 52 -12.61 25.41 28.07
CA ALA A 52 -12.52 26.70 28.75
C ALA A 52 -13.78 27.05 29.55
N MET A 53 -14.96 26.56 29.12
CA MET A 53 -16.24 26.75 29.82
C MET A 53 -16.54 25.67 30.86
N MET A 54 -15.58 24.79 31.17
CA MET A 54 -15.79 23.69 32.11
C MET A 54 -16.03 24.20 33.54
N PRO A 55 -17.08 23.74 34.24
CA PRO A 55 -17.38 24.21 35.58
C PRO A 55 -16.30 23.78 36.58
N ALA A 56 -16.07 24.59 37.62
CA ALA A 56 -15.08 24.31 38.66
C ALA A 56 -15.28 22.96 39.39
N GLY A 57 -16.52 22.47 39.42
CA GLY A 57 -16.91 21.17 39.98
C GLY A 57 -16.81 19.97 39.03
N ALA A 58 -16.27 20.13 37.82
CA ALA A 58 -16.14 19.04 36.85
C ALA A 58 -15.30 17.87 37.39
N SER A 59 -15.58 16.66 36.91
CA SER A 59 -14.87 15.46 37.38
C SER A 59 -13.38 15.51 37.01
N ALA A 60 -12.54 14.79 37.76
CA ALA A 60 -11.12 14.67 37.43
C ALA A 60 -10.89 14.09 36.02
N LYS A 61 -11.78 13.20 35.57
CA LYS A 61 -11.75 12.59 34.23
C LYS A 61 -12.00 13.62 33.13
N ASP A 62 -12.97 14.52 33.31
CA ASP A 62 -13.31 15.55 32.33
C ASP A 62 -12.18 16.59 32.23
N ARG A 63 -11.62 17.00 33.37
CA ARG A 63 -10.44 17.87 33.40
C ARG A 63 -9.24 17.24 32.69
N ALA A 64 -8.97 15.95 32.94
CA ALA A 64 -7.89 15.23 32.28
C ALA A 64 -8.09 15.13 30.75
N ALA A 65 -9.34 14.96 30.28
CA ALA A 65 -9.66 14.95 28.86
C ALA A 65 -9.44 16.31 28.16
N CYS A 66 -9.44 17.41 28.91
CA CYS A 66 -9.21 18.77 28.39
C CYS A 66 -7.74 19.19 28.36
N ILE A 67 -6.84 18.52 29.08
CA ILE A 67 -5.40 18.83 29.07
C ILE A 67 -4.79 18.77 27.65
N PRO A 68 -5.08 17.75 26.81
CA PRO A 68 -4.47 17.64 25.48
C PRO A 68 -4.91 18.72 24.47
N VAL A 69 -6.02 19.43 24.74
CA VAL A 69 -6.58 20.45 23.84
C VAL A 69 -6.32 21.89 24.33
N ALA A 70 -5.88 22.06 25.58
CA ALA A 70 -5.66 23.37 26.19
C ALA A 70 -4.65 24.23 25.42
N ASN A 71 -3.63 23.60 24.82
CA ASN A 71 -2.59 24.26 24.05
C ASN A 71 -3.00 24.56 22.59
N GLY A 72 -4.25 24.28 22.21
CA GLY A 72 -4.78 24.50 20.87
C GLY A 72 -4.23 23.52 19.82
N PHE A 73 -4.44 23.88 18.55
CA PHE A 73 -4.08 23.03 17.42
C PHE A 73 -2.58 23.09 17.10
N SER A 74 -1.95 21.93 17.00
CA SER A 74 -0.53 21.77 16.64
C SER A 74 -0.37 20.90 15.40
N LEU A 75 0.35 21.43 14.41
CA LEU A 75 0.87 20.68 13.27
C LEU A 75 2.40 20.61 13.37
N ARG A 76 2.96 19.40 13.33
CA ARG A 76 4.40 19.17 13.23
C ARG A 76 4.78 18.72 11.82
N GLY A 77 5.88 19.26 11.29
CA GLY A 77 6.36 18.97 9.93
C GLY A 77 5.70 19.84 8.85
N ASN A 78 6.03 19.55 7.59
CA ASN A 78 5.63 20.37 6.44
C ASN A 78 4.54 19.68 5.60
N LEU A 79 3.36 20.30 5.54
CA LEU A 79 2.21 19.78 4.79
C LEU A 79 2.51 19.59 3.30
N ALA A 80 3.32 20.45 2.69
CA ALA A 80 3.64 20.37 1.26
C ALA A 80 4.42 19.10 0.87
N ASP A 81 4.95 18.38 1.87
CA ASP A 81 5.63 17.11 1.66
C ASP A 81 4.67 15.92 1.63
N VAL A 82 3.43 16.07 2.10
CA VAL A 82 2.47 14.96 2.13
C VAL A 82 2.19 14.42 0.73
N GLY A 83 2.27 13.10 0.60
CA GLY A 83 2.06 12.41 -0.66
C GLY A 83 3.32 12.30 -1.52
N ARG A 84 4.44 12.96 -1.16
CA ARG A 84 5.75 12.67 -1.76
C ARG A 84 6.17 11.25 -1.42
N GLN A 85 6.77 10.57 -2.38
CA GLN A 85 7.30 9.23 -2.19
C GLN A 85 8.59 9.01 -2.97
N VAL A 86 9.48 8.23 -2.37
CA VAL A 86 10.67 7.67 -3.01
C VAL A 86 10.53 6.15 -2.96
N THR A 87 10.75 5.51 -4.10
CA THR A 87 10.63 4.06 -4.22
C THR A 87 11.90 3.48 -4.82
N ASP A 88 12.46 2.48 -4.15
CA ASP A 88 13.57 1.68 -4.65
C ASP A 88 13.05 0.27 -4.97
N GLU A 89 13.14 -0.12 -6.23
CA GLU A 89 12.71 -1.41 -6.74
C GLU A 89 13.90 -2.24 -7.18
N TYR A 90 13.91 -3.50 -6.78
CA TYR A 90 14.93 -4.47 -7.12
C TYR A 90 14.27 -5.69 -7.74
N PHE A 91 14.83 -6.19 -8.84
CA PHE A 91 14.36 -7.38 -9.51
C PHE A 91 15.50 -8.40 -9.61
N ALA A 92 15.30 -9.60 -9.08
CA ALA A 92 16.18 -10.75 -9.31
C ALA A 92 15.70 -11.49 -10.56
N THR A 93 16.33 -11.21 -11.70
CA THR A 93 15.80 -11.58 -13.02
C THR A 93 15.70 -13.09 -13.24
N GLY A 94 16.66 -13.85 -12.73
CA GLY A 94 16.69 -15.32 -12.83
C GLY A 94 15.76 -16.06 -11.86
N MET A 95 15.29 -15.40 -10.80
CA MET A 95 14.50 -16.05 -9.74
C MET A 95 13.01 -15.71 -9.78
N GLY A 96 12.60 -14.77 -10.63
CA GLY A 96 11.20 -14.30 -10.64
C GLY A 96 10.83 -13.61 -9.32
N MET A 97 11.76 -12.85 -8.73
CA MET A 97 11.52 -12.17 -7.45
C MET A 97 11.70 -10.67 -7.59
N ALA A 98 10.85 -9.90 -6.92
CA ALA A 98 10.95 -8.46 -6.86
C ALA A 98 10.84 -7.97 -5.42
N THR A 99 11.52 -6.87 -5.12
CA THR A 99 11.42 -6.17 -3.83
C THR A 99 11.23 -4.70 -4.10
N ARG A 100 10.27 -4.07 -3.42
CA ARG A 100 10.03 -2.63 -3.46
C ARG A 100 10.09 -2.08 -2.05
N LYS A 101 10.95 -1.09 -1.84
CA LYS A 101 11.00 -0.30 -0.62
C LYS A 101 10.45 1.08 -0.94
N THR A 102 9.43 1.51 -0.22
CA THR A 102 8.79 2.81 -0.43
C THR A 102 8.92 3.62 0.84
N ARG A 103 9.43 4.85 0.71
CA ARG A 103 9.39 5.88 1.74
C ARG A 103 8.36 6.91 1.29
N LYS A 104 7.33 7.13 2.10
CA LYS A 104 6.24 8.04 1.77
C LYS A 104 5.97 8.98 2.93
N THR A 105 5.80 10.25 2.62
CA THR A 105 5.39 11.24 3.62
C THR A 105 3.87 11.23 3.76
N VAL A 106 3.38 11.02 4.98
CA VAL A 106 1.96 10.90 5.30
C VAL A 106 1.56 11.81 6.46
N LEU A 107 0.27 12.12 6.53
CA LEU A 107 -0.33 12.79 7.68
C LEU A 107 -0.69 11.74 8.75
N LYS A 108 -0.14 11.87 9.96
CA LYS A 108 -0.46 11.06 11.15
C LYS A 108 -1.29 11.90 12.12
N VAL A 109 -2.47 11.42 12.48
CA VAL A 109 -3.36 12.06 13.44
C VAL A 109 -3.16 11.39 14.80
N HIS A 110 -2.50 12.08 15.73
CA HIS A 110 -2.29 11.58 17.10
C HIS A 110 -3.50 11.91 17.99
N SER A 111 -4.09 13.09 17.77
CA SER A 111 -5.38 13.49 18.35
C SER A 111 -6.01 14.56 17.45
N VAL A 112 -7.24 14.98 17.77
CA VAL A 112 -7.93 16.07 17.05
C VAL A 112 -7.10 17.36 17.02
N CYS A 113 -6.32 17.64 18.08
CA CYS A 113 -5.50 18.85 18.20
C CYS A 113 -4.01 18.64 17.85
N ASN A 114 -3.56 17.39 17.64
CA ASN A 114 -2.16 17.10 17.40
C ASN A 114 -1.98 16.21 16.18
N ILE A 115 -1.45 16.81 15.13
CA ILE A 115 -1.21 16.16 13.83
C ILE A 115 0.26 16.32 13.47
N GLU A 116 0.81 15.28 12.88
CA GLU A 116 2.20 15.21 12.47
C GLU A 116 2.29 14.80 10.99
N VAL A 117 3.14 15.47 10.23
CA VAL A 117 3.62 14.99 8.94
C VAL A 117 4.87 14.17 9.19
N ALA A 118 4.82 12.88 8.87
CA ALA A 118 5.90 11.95 9.13
C ALA A 118 6.13 11.01 7.96
N GLU A 119 7.33 10.44 7.90
CA GLU A 119 7.63 9.37 6.98
C GLU A 119 6.96 8.06 7.44
N GLN A 120 6.52 7.30 6.45
CA GLN A 120 6.05 5.94 6.57
C GLN A 120 6.82 5.10 5.55
N ASN A 121 7.47 4.06 6.04
CA ASN A 121 8.17 3.11 5.19
C ASN A 121 7.30 1.88 4.98
N SER A 122 7.39 1.31 3.78
CA SER A 122 6.87 -0.01 3.49
C SER A 122 7.87 -0.82 2.67
N THR A 123 7.85 -2.12 2.85
CA THR A 123 8.58 -3.08 2.04
C THR A 123 7.60 -4.09 1.48
N ASN A 124 7.66 -4.31 0.18
CA ASN A 124 6.90 -5.33 -0.51
C ASN A 124 7.88 -6.27 -1.19
N ILE A 125 7.65 -7.57 -1.04
CA ILE A 125 8.41 -8.63 -1.69
C ILE A 125 7.42 -9.47 -2.49
N TRP A 126 7.77 -9.80 -3.73
CA TRP A 126 6.96 -10.64 -4.59
C TRP A 126 7.76 -11.84 -5.09
N HIS A 127 7.16 -13.01 -4.97
CA HIS A 127 7.66 -14.26 -5.54
C HIS A 127 6.72 -14.70 -6.65
N TYR A 128 7.16 -14.60 -7.90
CA TYR A 128 6.39 -14.94 -9.09
C TYR A 128 6.53 -16.42 -9.44
N THR A 129 5.41 -17.00 -9.87
CA THR A 129 5.32 -18.39 -10.36
C THR A 129 4.51 -18.41 -11.66
N SER A 130 4.45 -19.57 -12.32
CA SER A 130 3.61 -19.72 -13.51
C SER A 130 2.12 -19.46 -13.24
N GLN A 131 1.66 -19.72 -12.02
CA GLN A 131 0.26 -19.67 -11.59
C GLN A 131 -0.16 -18.32 -10.95
N GLY A 132 0.80 -17.44 -10.64
CA GLY A 132 0.51 -16.20 -9.93
C GLY A 132 1.71 -15.69 -9.15
N TYR A 133 1.46 -14.96 -8.07
CA TYR A 133 2.53 -14.48 -7.19
C TYR A 133 2.10 -14.51 -5.72
N THR A 134 3.09 -14.69 -4.85
CA THR A 134 2.95 -14.43 -3.41
C THR A 134 3.52 -13.05 -3.12
N GLN A 135 2.80 -12.23 -2.38
CA GLN A 135 3.24 -10.93 -1.89
C GLN A 135 3.42 -10.98 -0.38
N PHE A 136 4.55 -10.47 0.09
CA PHE A 136 4.82 -10.17 1.49
C PHE A 136 4.89 -8.65 1.65
N GLU A 137 4.05 -8.09 2.50
CA GLU A 137 4.02 -6.66 2.78
C GLU A 137 4.38 -6.40 4.24
N SER A 138 5.29 -5.46 4.46
CA SER A 138 5.57 -4.90 5.78
C SER A 138 5.42 -3.39 5.74
N LYS A 139 4.81 -2.82 6.77
CA LYS A 139 4.65 -1.38 6.97
C LYS A 139 5.16 -1.03 8.35
N ASP A 140 5.89 0.08 8.44
CA ASP A 140 6.22 0.65 9.73
C ASP A 140 4.95 1.31 10.30
N LEU A 141 4.34 0.65 11.29
CA LEU A 141 3.14 1.10 11.98
C LEU A 141 3.51 1.70 13.34
N PRO A 142 2.91 2.83 13.75
CA PRO A 142 3.14 3.39 15.08
C PRO A 142 2.78 2.38 16.16
N ASN A 143 3.68 2.19 17.14
CA ASN A 143 3.47 1.35 18.33
C ASN A 143 3.19 -0.13 18.05
N GLN A 144 3.51 -0.64 16.86
CA GLN A 144 3.41 -2.06 16.54
C GLN A 144 4.79 -2.60 16.15
N LYS A 145 5.09 -3.83 16.59
CA LYS A 145 6.26 -4.54 16.06
C LYS A 145 6.09 -4.70 14.56
N ARG A 146 7.19 -4.55 13.82
CA ARG A 146 7.19 -4.77 12.37
C ARG A 146 6.67 -6.18 12.11
N SER A 147 5.56 -6.28 11.39
CA SER A 147 4.96 -7.55 11.00
C SER A 147 4.93 -7.66 9.48
N TRP A 148 4.90 -8.90 9.00
CA TRP A 148 4.76 -9.23 7.59
C TRP A 148 3.39 -9.79 7.33
N THR A 149 2.72 -9.28 6.30
CA THR A 149 1.45 -9.78 5.81
C THR A 149 1.70 -10.56 4.53
N ARG A 150 1.31 -11.84 4.48
CA ARG A 150 1.40 -12.68 3.28
C ARG A 150 0.06 -12.73 2.56
N SER A 151 0.07 -12.48 1.26
CA SER A 151 -1.10 -12.64 0.38
C SER A 151 -0.73 -13.41 -0.88
N GLN A 152 -1.68 -14.17 -1.44
CA GLN A 152 -1.49 -14.93 -2.67
C GLN A 152 -2.44 -14.43 -3.75
N HIS A 153 -1.91 -14.25 -4.96
CA HIS A 153 -2.63 -13.68 -6.09
C HIS A 153 -2.54 -14.63 -7.28
N LYS A 154 -3.67 -14.97 -7.88
CA LYS A 154 -3.72 -15.77 -9.10
C LYS A 154 -3.30 -14.91 -10.30
N ARG A 155 -2.59 -15.52 -11.26
CA ARG A 155 -2.16 -14.84 -12.47
C ARG A 155 -3.37 -14.39 -13.29
N VAL A 156 -3.41 -13.10 -13.60
CA VAL A 156 -4.30 -12.54 -14.61
C VAL A 156 -3.73 -12.87 -16.00
N ALA A 157 -4.60 -13.06 -17.01
CA ALA A 157 -4.28 -13.49 -18.38
C ALA A 157 -2.88 -13.07 -18.90
N THR A 158 -2.27 -13.98 -19.65
CA THR A 158 -0.82 -14.12 -19.91
C THR A 158 -0.13 -12.91 -20.56
N GLY A 159 -0.85 -12.04 -21.25
CA GLY A 159 -0.29 -10.88 -21.97
C GLY A 159 -0.07 -9.64 -21.11
N THR A 160 -1.08 -9.26 -20.31
CA THR A 160 -1.06 -8.01 -19.54
C THR A 160 -0.23 -8.13 -18.26
N SER A 161 -0.18 -9.32 -17.65
CA SER A 161 0.54 -9.57 -16.39
C SER A 161 2.03 -9.23 -16.48
N ARG A 162 2.72 -9.73 -17.53
CA ARG A 162 4.17 -9.53 -17.73
C ARG A 162 4.60 -8.08 -17.89
N LEU A 163 3.68 -7.18 -18.24
CA LEU A 163 3.98 -5.77 -18.47
C LEU A 163 4.08 -4.97 -17.16
N LEU A 164 3.47 -5.46 -16.07
CA LEU A 164 3.23 -4.67 -14.85
C LEU A 164 3.60 -5.42 -13.57
N ASP A 165 4.29 -6.56 -13.70
CA ASP A 165 4.86 -7.30 -12.58
C ASP A 165 5.75 -6.38 -11.72
N GLY A 166 5.52 -6.39 -10.41
CA GLY A 166 6.20 -5.55 -9.42
C GLY A 166 5.65 -4.12 -9.32
N VAL A 167 4.81 -3.68 -10.27
CA VAL A 167 4.41 -2.27 -10.37
C VAL A 167 3.05 -1.99 -9.73
N LEU A 168 2.02 -2.72 -10.15
CA LEU A 168 0.64 -2.58 -9.68
C LEU A 168 -0.06 -3.95 -9.68
N PRO A 169 -0.92 -4.25 -8.68
CA PRO A 169 -1.73 -5.45 -8.72
C PRO A 169 -2.73 -5.35 -9.88
N LEU A 170 -2.49 -6.10 -10.94
CA LEU A 170 -3.42 -6.19 -12.05
C LEU A 170 -4.64 -7.01 -11.67
N THR A 171 -5.79 -6.59 -12.19
CA THR A 171 -7.04 -7.35 -12.12
C THR A 171 -7.41 -7.85 -13.51
N SER A 172 -8.26 -8.89 -13.59
CA SER A 172 -8.82 -9.38 -14.87
C SER A 172 -9.58 -8.33 -15.67
N ARG A 173 -9.87 -7.18 -15.08
CA ARG A 173 -10.55 -6.04 -15.70
C ARG A 173 -9.59 -5.00 -16.28
N SER A 174 -8.27 -5.24 -16.20
CA SER A 174 -7.26 -4.27 -16.64
C SER A 174 -6.82 -4.56 -18.08
N THR A 175 -6.80 -3.53 -18.92
CA THR A 175 -6.34 -3.58 -20.31
C THR A 175 -5.20 -2.58 -20.52
N VAL A 176 -4.27 -2.91 -21.44
CA VAL A 176 -3.13 -2.07 -21.80
C VAL A 176 -3.19 -1.78 -23.29
N SER A 177 -3.08 -0.51 -23.66
CA SER A 177 -3.11 -0.10 -25.07
C SER A 177 -1.84 -0.53 -25.82
N PRO A 178 -1.89 -0.56 -27.16
CA PRO A 178 -0.68 -0.47 -27.98
C PRO A 178 0.14 0.79 -27.63
N PRO A 179 1.44 0.83 -27.98
CA PRO A 179 2.26 2.03 -27.84
C PRO A 179 1.67 3.22 -28.58
N SER A 180 1.52 4.36 -27.89
CA SER A 180 1.06 5.62 -28.48
C SER A 180 2.19 6.61 -28.77
N GLY A 181 3.40 6.32 -28.30
CA GLY A 181 4.57 7.19 -28.45
C GLY A 181 5.73 6.71 -27.59
N PHE A 182 6.77 7.53 -27.50
CA PHE A 182 7.96 7.24 -26.70
C PHE A 182 8.37 8.44 -25.85
N GLN A 183 8.93 8.15 -24.68
CA GLN A 183 9.58 9.14 -23.83
C GLN A 183 10.92 8.59 -23.33
N THR A 184 11.73 9.46 -22.74
CA THR A 184 13.00 9.08 -22.12
C THR A 184 12.96 9.46 -20.64
N HIS A 185 13.24 8.49 -19.77
CA HIS A 185 13.32 8.65 -18.32
C HIS A 185 14.57 7.93 -17.82
N ALA A 186 15.29 8.51 -16.87
CA ALA A 186 16.57 7.99 -16.38
C ALA A 186 17.54 7.57 -17.52
N LYS A 187 17.61 8.33 -18.62
CA LYS A 187 18.41 8.04 -19.82
C LYS A 187 17.97 6.80 -20.63
N HIS A 188 16.81 6.22 -20.36
CA HIS A 188 16.26 5.09 -21.11
C HIS A 188 14.97 5.46 -21.84
N LYS A 189 14.88 5.03 -23.10
CA LYS A 189 13.68 5.17 -23.92
C LYS A 189 12.62 4.13 -23.50
N CYS A 190 11.38 4.58 -23.33
CA CYS A 190 10.24 3.73 -22.99
C CYS A 190 9.03 4.08 -23.87
N ALA A 191 8.16 3.08 -24.08
CA ALA A 191 6.94 3.21 -24.87
C ALA A 191 5.78 3.67 -23.98
N LEU A 192 5.09 4.73 -24.37
CA LEU A 192 3.90 5.20 -23.70
C LEU A 192 2.72 4.28 -24.00
N ARG A 193 2.01 3.86 -22.95
CA ARG A 193 0.82 3.02 -23.03
C ARG A 193 -0.21 3.50 -22.02
N SER A 194 -1.47 3.42 -22.40
CA SER A 194 -2.58 3.67 -21.50
C SER A 194 -3.04 2.39 -20.85
N ILE A 195 -3.43 2.48 -19.58
CA ILE A 195 -4.11 1.43 -18.84
C ILE A 195 -5.53 1.87 -18.57
N SER A 196 -6.47 0.94 -18.73
CA SER A 196 -7.87 1.12 -18.31
C SER A 196 -8.34 -0.09 -17.51
N GLY A 197 -9.29 0.13 -16.61
CA GLY A 197 -9.83 -0.89 -15.71
C GLY A 197 -10.39 -0.26 -14.43
N PRO A 198 -10.29 -0.92 -13.27
CA PRO A 198 -10.64 -0.32 -11.97
C PRO A 198 -9.83 0.95 -11.68
N TRP A 199 -8.65 1.05 -12.28
CA TRP A 199 -7.81 2.23 -12.31
C TRP A 199 -7.43 2.52 -13.76
N SER A 200 -7.29 3.79 -14.10
CA SER A 200 -6.86 4.24 -15.42
C SER A 200 -5.55 5.00 -15.30
N GLY A 201 -4.79 5.09 -16.38
CA GLY A 201 -3.54 5.82 -16.32
C GLY A 201 -2.70 5.72 -17.58
N THR A 202 -1.53 6.32 -17.51
CA THR A 202 -0.50 6.23 -18.55
C THR A 202 0.78 5.75 -17.92
N LEU A 203 1.42 4.77 -18.55
CA LEU A 203 2.72 4.26 -18.16
C LEU A 203 3.72 4.39 -19.31
N CYS A 204 4.97 4.63 -18.98
CA CYS A 204 6.09 4.51 -19.89
C CYS A 204 6.82 3.20 -19.61
N LEU A 205 6.70 2.21 -20.50
CA LEU A 205 7.26 0.86 -20.30
C LEU A 205 8.51 0.64 -21.16
N LYS A 206 9.61 0.21 -20.54
CA LYS A 206 10.85 -0.22 -21.18
C LYS A 206 10.90 -1.75 -21.18
N ALA A 207 11.05 -2.38 -22.34
CA ALA A 207 11.30 -3.81 -22.42
C ALA A 207 12.69 -4.16 -21.85
N THR A 208 12.81 -5.30 -21.17
CA THR A 208 14.11 -5.82 -20.72
C THR A 208 14.60 -6.94 -21.63
N ALA A 209 15.90 -7.28 -21.51
CA ALA A 209 16.48 -8.42 -22.21
C ALA A 209 16.17 -9.77 -21.53
N THR A 210 15.48 -9.75 -20.38
CA THR A 210 15.22 -10.94 -19.55
C THR A 210 13.74 -11.28 -19.54
N PRO A 211 13.36 -12.56 -19.39
CA PRO A 211 11.94 -12.95 -19.27
C PRO A 211 11.23 -12.30 -18.07
N PHE A 212 11.99 -11.98 -17.02
CA PHE A 212 11.51 -11.30 -15.83
C PHE A 212 12.51 -10.23 -15.34
N PRO A 213 12.05 -9.01 -14.99
CA PRO A 213 10.74 -8.49 -15.35
C PRO A 213 10.72 -8.29 -16.87
N GLY A 214 9.66 -8.70 -17.57
CA GLY A 214 9.62 -8.54 -19.03
C GLY A 214 9.67 -7.07 -19.45
N HIS A 215 9.09 -6.18 -18.64
CA HIS A 215 9.14 -4.73 -18.82
C HIS A 215 9.38 -4.03 -17.47
N LEU A 216 10.08 -2.90 -17.51
CA LEU A 216 10.19 -1.94 -16.42
C LEU A 216 9.26 -0.77 -16.71
N THR A 217 8.42 -0.39 -15.75
CA THR A 217 7.79 0.93 -15.80
C THR A 217 8.88 1.97 -15.55
N LEU A 218 9.01 3.04 -16.32
CA LEU A 218 9.95 4.12 -16.05
C LEU A 218 9.24 5.39 -15.61
N ALA A 219 7.97 5.55 -15.94
CA ALA A 219 7.13 6.61 -15.41
C ALA A 219 5.68 6.13 -15.39
N GLY A 220 4.90 6.62 -14.45
CA GLY A 220 3.50 6.25 -14.29
C GLY A 220 2.66 7.41 -13.78
N LYS A 221 1.46 7.55 -14.36
CA LYS A 221 0.40 8.41 -13.84
C LYS A 221 -0.86 7.58 -13.68
N ILE A 222 -1.30 7.41 -12.44
CA ILE A 222 -2.49 6.65 -12.07
C ILE A 222 -3.61 7.60 -11.68
N VAL A 223 -4.78 7.35 -12.25
CA VAL A 223 -5.98 8.15 -12.13
C VAL A 223 -7.13 7.25 -11.68
N ALA A 224 -7.86 7.70 -10.66
CA ALA A 224 -9.13 7.11 -10.24
C ALA A 224 -10.23 8.14 -10.43
N GLY A 225 -11.20 7.85 -11.30
CA GLY A 225 -12.20 8.83 -11.71
C GLY A 225 -11.53 10.03 -12.40
N LYS A 226 -11.64 11.22 -11.79
CA LYS A 226 -11.01 12.47 -12.27
C LYS A 226 -9.75 12.87 -11.48
N THR A 227 -9.32 12.04 -10.54
CA THR A 227 -8.29 12.40 -9.56
C THR A 227 -6.99 11.65 -9.81
N VAL A 228 -5.88 12.39 -9.87
CA VAL A 228 -4.53 11.82 -9.94
C VAL A 228 -4.19 11.22 -8.58
N MET A 229 -4.10 9.90 -8.53
CA MET A 229 -3.79 9.15 -7.32
C MET A 229 -2.29 9.06 -7.09
N LEU A 230 -1.51 8.94 -8.16
CA LEU A 230 -0.06 8.85 -8.11
C LEU A 230 0.53 9.30 -9.43
N GLU A 231 1.61 10.06 -9.36
CA GLU A 231 2.50 10.34 -10.49
C GLU A 231 3.94 10.10 -10.05
N ASP A 232 4.66 9.26 -10.78
CA ASP A 232 6.05 8.93 -10.50
C ASP A 232 6.90 8.79 -11.78
N ALA A 233 8.20 8.98 -11.62
CA ALA A 233 9.18 8.79 -12.67
C ALA A 233 10.48 8.22 -12.09
N ALA A 234 11.15 7.40 -12.89
CA ALA A 234 12.45 6.83 -12.59
C ALA A 234 13.50 7.95 -12.64
N THR A 235 14.25 8.09 -11.56
CA THR A 235 15.40 8.99 -11.45
C THR A 235 16.69 8.25 -11.78
N GLU A 236 16.72 6.94 -11.50
CA GLU A 236 17.85 6.06 -11.76
C GLU A 236 17.37 4.68 -12.21
N VAL A 237 18.10 4.08 -13.15
CA VAL A 237 17.94 2.68 -13.57
C VAL A 237 19.33 2.08 -13.71
N ALA A 238 19.56 0.98 -13.02
CA ALA A 238 20.79 0.22 -13.10
C ALA A 238 20.48 -1.23 -13.45
N GLU A 239 20.90 -1.67 -14.65
CA GLU A 239 20.73 -3.04 -15.14
C GLU A 239 22.02 -3.83 -14.93
N GLY A 240 21.92 -5.14 -14.68
CA GLY A 240 23.09 -6.01 -14.52
C GLY A 240 23.81 -5.84 -13.18
N ILE A 241 23.14 -5.24 -12.19
CA ILE A 241 23.68 -5.08 -10.85
C ILE A 241 23.69 -6.39 -10.08
N ARG A 242 24.47 -6.44 -9.00
CA ARG A 242 24.44 -7.53 -8.03
C ARG A 242 23.63 -7.12 -6.82
N VAL A 243 22.55 -7.85 -6.54
CA VAL A 243 21.63 -7.59 -5.43
C VAL A 243 21.75 -8.69 -4.37
N PRO A 244 21.74 -8.35 -3.06
CA PRO A 244 21.72 -9.36 -2.01
C PRO A 244 20.43 -10.19 -2.05
N ASP A 245 20.56 -11.51 -1.99
CA ASP A 245 19.44 -12.46 -1.92
C ASP A 245 18.47 -12.18 -0.76
N ALA A 246 19.01 -11.81 0.40
CA ALA A 246 18.25 -11.54 1.62
C ALA A 246 17.21 -10.42 1.46
N MET A 247 17.34 -9.54 0.46
CA MET A 247 16.32 -8.52 0.21
C MET A 247 15.01 -9.11 -0.32
N PHE A 248 15.07 -10.28 -0.94
CA PHE A 248 13.93 -10.94 -1.59
C PHE A 248 13.21 -11.91 -0.67
N TYR A 249 13.55 -11.97 0.61
CA TYR A 249 12.85 -12.80 1.58
C TYR A 249 12.47 -11.95 2.78
N PRO A 250 11.26 -12.13 3.35
CA PRO A 250 10.99 -11.55 4.65
C PRO A 250 12.02 -12.12 5.66
N PRO A 251 12.52 -11.32 6.62
CA PRO A 251 13.28 -11.84 7.75
C PRO A 251 12.48 -12.91 8.48
N ALA A 252 13.14 -13.76 9.26
CA ALA A 252 12.56 -14.91 9.96
C ALA A 252 11.54 -14.55 11.08
N ASP A 253 10.99 -13.33 11.05
CA ASP A 253 9.97 -12.84 11.97
C ASP A 253 8.58 -13.41 11.66
N GLU A 254 7.62 -13.17 12.56
CA GLU A 254 6.22 -13.59 12.42
C GLU A 254 5.58 -13.06 11.12
N ILE A 255 5.26 -13.99 10.21
CA ILE A 255 4.48 -13.73 9.01
C ILE A 255 3.01 -14.03 9.31
N ALA A 256 2.18 -13.00 9.37
CA ALA A 256 0.74 -13.13 9.44
C ALA A 256 0.16 -13.44 8.04
N GLU A 257 -0.73 -14.43 7.94
CA GLU A 257 -1.49 -14.64 6.71
C GLU A 257 -2.59 -13.58 6.57
N ALA A 258 -2.61 -12.88 5.43
CA ALA A 258 -3.76 -12.06 5.08
C ALA A 258 -4.96 -12.99 4.94
N ARG A 259 -6.01 -12.78 5.74
CA ARG A 259 -7.29 -13.49 5.55
C ARG A 259 -7.70 -13.32 4.09
N SER A 260 -7.78 -14.45 3.38
CA SER A 260 -8.25 -14.53 2.00
C SER A 260 -9.47 -13.64 1.81
N THR A 261 -9.36 -12.62 0.96
CA THR A 261 -10.49 -11.77 0.56
C THR A 261 -11.43 -12.56 -0.33
N ARG A 262 -12.17 -13.50 0.26
CA ARG A 262 -13.37 -14.12 -0.33
C ARG A 262 -14.24 -14.82 0.70
N THR A 263 -14.53 -14.12 1.78
CA THR A 263 -15.77 -14.35 2.53
C THR A 263 -16.24 -12.97 2.98
N PRO A 264 -17.46 -12.53 2.64
CA PRO A 264 -18.01 -11.34 3.27
C PRO A 264 -17.89 -11.56 4.78
N ALA A 265 -17.26 -10.63 5.49
CA ALA A 265 -17.28 -10.68 6.93
C ALA A 265 -18.76 -10.67 7.34
N THR A 266 -19.26 -11.79 7.87
CA THR A 266 -20.60 -11.84 8.42
C THR A 266 -20.66 -10.81 9.53
N ASN A 267 -21.43 -9.75 9.33
CA ASN A 267 -21.63 -8.73 10.35
C ASN A 267 -22.30 -9.38 11.58
N ALA A 268 -22.23 -8.72 12.73
CA ALA A 268 -22.75 -9.28 13.99
C ALA A 268 -24.22 -9.74 13.85
N THR A 269 -25.00 -9.00 13.06
CA THR A 269 -26.39 -9.31 12.73
C THR A 269 -26.50 -10.62 11.95
N GLN A 270 -25.76 -10.83 10.86
CA GLN A 270 -25.79 -12.05 10.06
C GLN A 270 -25.36 -13.29 10.85
N LYS A 271 -24.36 -13.16 11.75
CA LYS A 271 -23.98 -14.26 12.66
C LYS A 271 -25.11 -14.61 13.63
N TRP A 272 -25.83 -13.61 14.12
CA TRP A 272 -26.99 -13.84 14.98
C TRP A 272 -28.12 -14.52 14.22
N CYS A 273 -28.45 -14.07 13.00
CA CYS A 273 -29.51 -14.66 12.16
C CYS A 273 -29.25 -16.15 11.85
N LEU A 274 -28.01 -16.50 11.48
CA LEU A 274 -27.60 -17.89 11.24
C LEU A 274 -27.71 -18.75 12.50
N LYS A 275 -27.39 -18.19 13.66
CA LYS A 275 -27.50 -18.89 14.95
C LYS A 275 -28.97 -19.13 15.34
N GLN A 276 -29.89 -18.24 14.96
CA GLN A 276 -31.33 -18.48 15.12
C GLN A 276 -31.80 -19.59 14.18
N LYS A 277 -31.45 -19.55 12.88
CA LYS A 277 -31.79 -20.63 11.92
C LYS A 277 -31.36 -22.01 12.40
N GLN A 278 -30.16 -22.14 12.96
CA GLN A 278 -29.67 -23.42 13.52
C GLN A 278 -30.41 -23.86 14.79
N LYS A 279 -30.95 -22.92 15.56
CA LYS A 279 -31.66 -23.22 16.82
C LYS A 279 -33.15 -23.48 16.61
N THR A 280 -33.78 -22.73 15.72
CA THR A 280 -35.25 -22.67 15.58
C THR A 280 -35.73 -23.18 14.22
N GLY A 281 -34.82 -23.45 13.28
CA GLY A 281 -35.15 -23.79 11.89
C GLY A 281 -35.49 -22.58 11.02
N VAL A 282 -35.65 -21.38 11.58
CA VAL A 282 -36.12 -20.17 10.87
C VAL A 282 -35.05 -19.09 10.86
N ASN A 283 -34.78 -18.49 9.69
CA ASN A 283 -33.85 -17.36 9.57
C ASN A 283 -34.62 -16.03 9.64
N PRO A 284 -34.57 -15.29 10.76
CA PRO A 284 -35.33 -14.03 10.92
C PRO A 284 -34.85 -12.89 10.02
N CYS A 285 -33.82 -13.12 9.20
CA CYS A 285 -33.24 -12.13 8.31
C CYS A 285 -33.37 -12.52 6.83
N GLU A 286 -34.04 -13.65 6.54
CA GLU A 286 -34.63 -13.91 5.22
C GLU A 286 -36.01 -13.25 5.23
N ASN A 287 -36.23 -12.22 4.40
CA ASN A 287 -37.57 -11.65 4.24
C ASN A 287 -38.43 -12.65 3.48
N ASP A 288 -39.58 -13.02 4.04
CA ASP A 288 -40.69 -13.62 3.29
C ASP A 288 -41.13 -12.58 2.25
N SER A 289 -40.74 -12.83 1.00
CA SER A 289 -41.32 -12.18 -0.18
C SER A 289 -41.73 -13.27 -1.14
N ASP A 290 -42.63 -14.12 -0.65
CA ASP A 290 -43.56 -14.92 -1.42
C ASP A 290 -44.96 -14.51 -0.92
N ASP A 291 -45.45 -13.37 -1.40
CA ASP A 291 -46.88 -13.09 -1.50
C ASP A 291 -47.22 -12.98 -2.99
N ASP A 292 -47.83 -14.06 -3.48
CA ASP A 292 -48.86 -14.16 -4.52
C ASP A 292 -48.55 -13.81 -5.99
N GLN A 293 -48.33 -14.88 -6.77
CA GLN A 293 -48.88 -14.99 -8.12
C GLN A 293 -50.34 -15.49 -8.05
N ASP A 294 -51.20 -14.87 -8.86
CA ASP A 294 -52.48 -15.36 -9.40
C ASP A 294 -53.72 -15.48 -8.47
N GLN A 295 -54.46 -14.37 -8.30
CA GLN A 295 -55.87 -14.20 -8.74
C GLN A 295 -56.43 -12.81 -8.41
#